data_AF-A0A5E4LYT0-F1
#
_entry.id   AF-A0A5E4LYT0-F1
#
_cell.length_a   1.000
_cell.length_b   1.000
_cell.length_c   1.000
_cell.angle_alpha   90.00
_cell.angle_beta   90.00
_cell.angle_gamma   90.00
#
_symmetry.space_group_name_H-M   'P 1'
#
loop_
_entity.id
_entity.type
_entity.pdbx_description
1 polymer ?
#
loop_
_entity_poly.entity_id
_entity_poly.type
_entity_poly.pdbx_seq_one_letter_code
_entity_poly.pdbx_strand_id
1 'polypeptide(L)'
;MEFNKPESLKLSATETILNSQTTQVARLLNLIITDGLKLYRSIKRPKDEKEIVETILKHLENYCIPRCNEIMEHFKFFTRKQLCYEKFNKYYAELRVLVKTCNFGKIEDRLLRTQIVLGIANKVLQTRILREELTLDKAIQLCQTVDQAEVNSKLLEDQTKELDVMEQYKKRTWNQGNKQNQDRRQNQTHKNGKND
;
A
#
# COMPACT_ATOMS: atom_id res chain seq x y z
N MET A 1 -0.72 -3.23 -19.88
CA MET A 1 -0.94 -2.08 -20.78
C MET A 1 -1.36 -2.65 -22.11
N GLU A 2 -2.61 -2.42 -22.54
CA GLU A 2 -3.10 -2.88 -23.84
C GLU A 2 -2.59 -1.93 -24.93
N PHE A 3 -1.79 -2.44 -25.87
CA PHE A 3 -1.36 -1.68 -27.07
C PHE A 3 -2.51 -1.45 -28.08
N ASN A 4 -3.70 -2.02 -27.83
CA ASN A 4 -4.73 -2.20 -28.85
C ASN A 4 -5.57 -0.96 -29.22
N LYS A 5 -5.65 0.08 -28.39
CA LYS A 5 -6.59 1.19 -28.65
C LYS A 5 -6.16 2.20 -29.74
N PRO A 6 -4.89 2.65 -29.83
CA PRO A 6 -4.51 3.66 -30.82
C PRO A 6 -4.23 3.08 -32.22
N GLU A 7 -3.76 1.83 -32.32
CA GLU A 7 -3.38 1.22 -33.62
C GLU A 7 -4.59 0.71 -34.41
N SER A 8 -5.57 0.11 -33.73
CA SER A 8 -6.87 -0.27 -34.33
C SER A 8 -7.61 0.94 -34.91
N LEU A 9 -7.54 2.10 -34.24
CA LEU A 9 -8.13 3.36 -34.69
C LEU A 9 -7.49 3.87 -35.99
N LYS A 10 -6.15 3.79 -36.14
CA LYS A 10 -5.44 4.20 -37.36
C LYS A 10 -5.68 3.26 -38.55
N LEU A 11 -5.79 1.96 -38.30
CA LEU A 11 -6.10 0.97 -39.34
C LEU A 11 -7.53 1.11 -39.86
N SER A 12 -8.48 1.45 -38.98
CA SER A 12 -9.86 1.78 -39.35
C SER A 12 -9.95 3.09 -40.16
N ALA A 13 -9.23 4.13 -39.73
CA ALA A 13 -9.23 5.45 -40.39
C ALA A 13 -8.63 5.45 -41.82
N THR A 14 -7.87 4.42 -42.18
CA THR A 14 -7.24 4.27 -43.52
C THR A 14 -7.97 3.28 -44.43
N GLU A 15 -9.16 2.82 -44.03
CA GLU A 15 -9.93 1.73 -44.69
C GLU A 15 -9.11 0.46 -44.91
N THR A 16 -8.00 0.30 -44.19
CA THR A 16 -7.05 -0.80 -44.40
C THR A 16 -7.73 -2.13 -44.13
N ILE A 17 -8.65 -2.16 -43.16
CA ILE A 17 -9.46 -3.32 -42.76
C ILE A 17 -10.32 -3.90 -43.90
N LEU A 18 -10.63 -3.13 -44.94
CA LEU A 18 -11.44 -3.57 -46.10
C LEU A 18 -10.62 -4.27 -47.21
N ASN A 19 -9.28 -4.25 -47.12
CA ASN A 19 -8.39 -4.79 -48.15
C ASN A 19 -7.98 -6.24 -47.88
N SER A 20 -7.41 -6.93 -48.88
CA SER A 20 -6.88 -8.29 -48.71
C SER A 20 -5.86 -8.37 -47.57
N GLN A 21 -5.78 -9.51 -46.88
CA GLN A 21 -4.86 -9.71 -45.75
C GLN A 21 -3.40 -9.35 -46.11
N THR A 22 -2.98 -9.67 -47.33
CA THR A 22 -1.66 -9.31 -47.88
C THR A 22 -1.44 -7.80 -47.96
N THR A 23 -2.46 -7.04 -48.37
CA THR A 23 -2.42 -5.58 -48.44
C THR A 23 -2.38 -4.94 -47.06
N GLN A 24 -3.11 -5.53 -46.11
CA GLN A 24 -3.11 -5.06 -44.71
C GLN A 24 -1.74 -5.24 -44.06
N VAL A 25 -1.11 -6.40 -44.26
CA VAL A 25 0.25 -6.68 -43.77
C VAL A 25 1.27 -5.72 -44.39
N ALA A 26 1.23 -5.52 -45.72
CA ALA A 26 2.15 -4.60 -46.39
C ALA A 26 1.99 -3.15 -45.87
N ARG A 27 0.75 -2.70 -45.64
CA ARG A 27 0.47 -1.37 -45.08
C ARG A 27 0.94 -1.24 -43.63
N LEU A 28 0.71 -2.25 -42.79
CA LEU A 28 1.21 -2.28 -41.42
C LEU A 28 2.74 -2.20 -41.38
N LEU A 29 3.41 -3.02 -42.20
CA LEU A 29 4.87 -3.03 -42.30
C LEU A 29 5.43 -1.70 -42.82
N ASN A 30 4.72 -1.00 -43.71
CA ASN A 30 5.10 0.34 -44.15
C ASN A 30 4.85 1.41 -43.06
N LEU A 31 3.83 1.24 -42.22
CA LEU A 31 3.51 2.16 -41.13
C LEU A 31 4.52 2.04 -39.98
N ILE A 32 4.99 0.82 -39.72
CA ILE A 32 6.07 0.54 -38.79
C ILE A 32 7.37 1.06 -39.44
N ILE A 33 7.83 2.22 -38.98
CA ILE A 33 9.06 2.89 -39.47
C ILE A 33 10.27 1.92 -39.44
N THR A 34 11.32 2.22 -40.19
CA THR A 34 12.53 1.39 -40.41
C THR A 34 13.07 0.67 -39.17
N ASP A 35 13.03 1.28 -37.99
CA ASP A 35 13.53 0.64 -36.77
C ASP A 35 12.58 -0.41 -36.20
N GLY A 36 11.26 -0.19 -36.29
CA GLY A 36 10.28 -1.22 -35.96
C GLY A 36 10.26 -2.37 -36.97
N LEU A 37 10.61 -2.13 -38.24
CA LEU A 37 10.82 -3.19 -39.24
C LEU A 37 12.06 -4.04 -38.94
N LYS A 38 13.18 -3.41 -38.58
CA LYS A 38 14.38 -4.13 -38.13
C LYS A 38 14.09 -4.99 -36.91
N LEU A 39 13.34 -4.42 -35.96
CA LEU A 39 12.89 -5.11 -34.76
C LEU A 39 12.03 -6.33 -35.12
N TYR A 40 10.97 -6.13 -35.91
CA TYR A 40 10.07 -7.18 -36.35
C TYR A 40 10.81 -8.33 -37.05
N ARG A 41 11.75 -8.00 -37.96
CA ARG A 41 12.58 -8.99 -38.67
C ARG A 41 13.53 -9.77 -37.76
N SER A 42 13.89 -9.23 -36.59
CA SER A 42 14.75 -9.90 -35.60
C SER A 42 14.00 -10.92 -34.73
N ILE A 43 12.65 -10.87 -34.71
CA ILE A 43 11.82 -11.77 -33.92
C ILE A 43 11.79 -13.15 -34.58
N LYS A 44 12.20 -14.19 -33.85
CA LYS A 44 12.10 -15.58 -34.30
C LYS A 44 10.63 -16.04 -34.28
N ARG A 45 10.16 -16.58 -35.40
CA ARG A 45 8.77 -17.04 -35.60
C ARG A 45 8.72 -18.47 -36.14
N PRO A 46 7.65 -19.24 -35.89
CA PRO A 46 7.45 -20.54 -36.52
C PRO A 46 7.38 -20.42 -38.05
N LYS A 47 8.01 -21.35 -38.77
CA LYS A 47 8.05 -21.31 -40.26
C LYS A 47 6.67 -21.47 -40.92
N ASP A 48 5.73 -22.08 -40.20
CA ASP A 48 4.39 -22.41 -40.72
C ASP A 48 3.31 -21.40 -40.28
N GLU A 49 3.67 -20.34 -39.56
CA GLU A 49 2.72 -19.34 -39.09
C GLU A 49 2.36 -18.36 -40.21
N LYS A 50 1.06 -18.16 -40.45
CA LYS A 50 0.58 -17.18 -41.43
C LYS A 50 0.87 -15.77 -40.94
N GLU A 51 1.48 -14.97 -41.82
CA GLU A 51 1.68 -13.54 -41.58
C GLU A 51 0.35 -12.79 -41.80
N ILE A 52 -0.31 -12.44 -40.69
CA ILE A 52 -1.51 -11.61 -40.66
C ILE A 52 -1.29 -10.48 -39.67
N VAL A 53 -1.99 -9.36 -39.83
CA VAL A 53 -1.85 -8.17 -38.97
C VAL A 53 -1.88 -8.55 -37.48
N GLU A 54 -2.81 -9.41 -37.07
CA GLU A 54 -2.93 -9.87 -35.68
C GLU A 54 -1.69 -10.62 -35.18
N THR A 55 -1.11 -11.52 -35.98
CA THR A 55 0.09 -12.26 -35.57
C THR A 55 1.30 -11.34 -35.49
N ILE A 56 1.41 -10.37 -36.40
CA ILE A 56 2.47 -9.36 -36.40
C ILE A 56 2.41 -8.48 -35.15
N LEU A 57 1.23 -7.92 -34.86
CA LEU A 57 1.02 -7.08 -33.69
C LEU A 57 1.28 -7.86 -32.39
N LYS A 58 0.83 -9.11 -32.30
CA LYS A 58 1.08 -9.97 -31.15
C LYS A 58 2.57 -10.24 -30.91
N HIS A 59 3.36 -10.48 -31.97
CA HIS A 59 4.80 -10.66 -31.84
C HIS A 59 5.51 -9.38 -31.40
N LEU A 60 5.11 -8.23 -31.95
CA LEU A 60 5.63 -6.92 -31.57
C LEU A 60 5.26 -6.59 -30.13
N GLU A 61 4.02 -6.82 -29.72
CA GLU A 61 3.57 -6.63 -28.34
C GLU A 61 4.37 -7.53 -27.38
N ASN A 62 4.53 -8.81 -27.68
CA ASN A 62 5.34 -9.73 -26.86
C ASN A 62 6.81 -9.33 -26.76
N TYR A 63 7.37 -8.69 -27.78
CA TYR A 63 8.75 -8.23 -27.79
C TYR A 63 8.93 -6.88 -27.08
N CYS A 64 8.00 -5.95 -27.32
CA CYS A 64 8.04 -4.57 -26.83
C CYS A 64 7.52 -4.41 -25.41
N ILE A 65 6.68 -5.34 -24.92
CA ILE A 65 6.44 -5.47 -23.49
C ILE A 65 7.80 -5.80 -22.87
N PRO A 66 8.36 -4.93 -21.99
CA PRO A 66 9.52 -5.31 -21.22
C PRO A 66 9.16 -6.64 -20.58
N ARG A 67 9.97 -7.69 -20.80
CA ARG A 67 9.76 -8.95 -20.07
C ARG A 67 9.80 -8.57 -18.60
N CYS A 68 8.63 -8.40 -17.98
CA CYS A 68 8.53 -8.19 -16.55
C CYS A 68 9.26 -9.39 -15.98
N ASN A 69 10.40 -9.13 -15.36
CA ASN A 69 11.15 -10.19 -14.75
C ASN A 69 10.32 -10.62 -13.54
N GLU A 70 9.41 -11.57 -13.76
CA GLU A 70 8.47 -12.02 -12.74
C GLU A 70 9.22 -12.43 -11.48
N ILE A 71 10.40 -13.03 -11.63
CA ILE A 71 11.27 -13.39 -10.50
C ILE A 71 11.72 -12.16 -9.72
N MET A 72 12.06 -11.05 -10.38
CA MET A 72 12.39 -9.79 -9.71
C MET A 72 11.18 -9.17 -9.02
N GLU A 73 10.00 -9.24 -9.64
CA GLU A 73 8.76 -8.73 -9.03
C GLU A 73 8.35 -9.59 -7.82
N HIS A 74 8.48 -10.92 -7.90
CA HIS A 74 8.30 -11.84 -6.79
C HIS A 74 9.30 -11.55 -5.68
N PHE A 75 10.56 -11.30 -6.03
CA PHE A 75 11.59 -10.92 -5.06
C PHE A 75 11.18 -9.65 -4.31
N LYS A 76 10.79 -8.58 -5.01
CA LYS A 76 10.31 -7.33 -4.38
C LYS A 76 9.09 -7.59 -3.48
N PHE A 77 8.13 -8.37 -3.96
CA PHE A 77 6.91 -8.70 -3.23
C PHE A 77 7.21 -9.48 -1.95
N PHE A 78 7.97 -10.58 -2.02
CA PHE A 78 8.23 -11.47 -0.88
C PHE A 78 9.25 -10.88 0.12
N THR A 79 10.14 -10.00 -0.33
CA THR A 79 11.10 -9.30 0.55
C THR A 79 10.52 -8.07 1.23
N ARG A 80 9.39 -7.53 0.75
CA ARG A 80 8.74 -6.37 1.38
C ARG A 80 8.30 -6.70 2.80
N LYS A 81 8.89 -6.04 3.79
CA LYS A 81 8.53 -6.10 5.21
C LYS A 81 8.00 -4.75 5.67
N GLN A 82 7.01 -4.73 6.56
CA GLN A 82 6.50 -3.53 7.20
C GLN A 82 7.65 -2.81 7.92
N LEU A 83 7.83 -1.52 7.63
CA LEU A 83 8.89 -0.72 8.22
C LEU A 83 8.57 -0.37 9.68
N CYS A 84 9.60 0.04 10.43
CA CYS A 84 9.39 0.57 11.77
C CYS A 84 8.47 1.81 11.71
N TYR A 85 7.47 1.85 12.57
CA TYR A 85 6.45 2.91 12.62
C TYR A 85 5.57 3.06 11.36
N GLU A 86 5.67 2.15 10.39
CA GLU A 86 4.78 2.15 9.24
C GLU A 86 3.40 1.62 9.62
N LYS A 87 2.34 2.39 9.34
CA LYS A 87 0.96 1.95 9.50
C LYS A 87 0.63 0.82 8.55
N PHE A 88 -0.15 -0.15 9.02
CA PHE A 88 -0.54 -1.33 8.25
C PHE A 88 -1.22 -0.97 6.92
N ASN A 89 -2.11 0.02 6.91
CA ASN A 89 -2.81 0.43 5.68
C ASN A 89 -1.83 0.88 4.58
N LYS A 90 -0.74 1.58 4.95
CA LYS A 90 0.30 2.00 4.01
C LYS A 90 1.07 0.78 3.50
N TYR A 91 1.51 -0.09 4.41
CA TYR A 91 2.18 -1.34 4.05
C TYR A 91 1.34 -2.21 3.10
N TYR A 92 0.05 -2.38 3.40
CA TYR A 92 -0.88 -3.15 2.59
C TYR A 92 -1.11 -2.53 1.21
N ALA A 93 -1.23 -1.21 1.11
CA ALA A 93 -1.35 -0.52 -0.17
C ALA A 93 -0.13 -0.77 -1.08
N GLU A 94 1.08 -0.72 -0.53
CA GLU A 94 2.31 -1.04 -1.28
C GLU A 94 2.34 -2.50 -1.75
N LEU A 95 1.94 -3.45 -0.88
CA LEU A 95 1.81 -4.85 -1.30
C LEU A 95 0.80 -5.03 -2.45
N ARG A 96 -0.30 -4.29 -2.43
CA ARG A 96 -1.32 -4.32 -3.49
C ARG A 96 -0.80 -3.76 -4.82
N VAL A 97 0.15 -2.83 -4.79
CA VAL A 97 0.83 -2.34 -6.00
C VAL A 97 1.79 -3.41 -6.52
N LEU A 98 2.64 -3.96 -5.65
CA LEU A 98 3.65 -4.97 -6.02
C LEU A 98 3.03 -6.25 -6.57
N VAL A 99 1.90 -6.69 -6.02
CA VAL A 99 1.29 -7.96 -6.45
C VAL A 99 0.78 -7.90 -7.90
N LYS A 100 0.44 -6.71 -8.42
CA LYS A 100 -0.10 -6.53 -9.78
C LYS A 100 0.91 -6.81 -10.89
N THR A 101 2.20 -6.65 -10.61
CA THR A 101 3.28 -6.96 -11.56
C THR A 101 3.79 -8.39 -11.43
N CYS A 102 3.34 -9.14 -10.43
CA CYS A 102 3.81 -10.50 -10.13
C CYS A 102 3.14 -11.61 -10.95
N ASN A 103 2.04 -11.32 -11.66
CA ASN A 103 1.32 -12.28 -12.51
C ASN A 103 0.91 -13.59 -11.78
N PHE A 104 0.51 -13.51 -10.51
CA PHE A 104 0.13 -14.70 -9.72
C PHE A 104 -1.23 -15.32 -10.11
N GLY A 105 -2.03 -14.63 -10.92
CA GLY A 105 -3.33 -15.14 -11.39
C GLY A 105 -4.26 -15.52 -10.24
N LYS A 106 -4.83 -16.73 -10.30
CA LYS A 106 -5.87 -17.19 -9.35
C LYS A 106 -5.41 -17.35 -7.90
N ILE A 107 -4.10 -17.37 -7.65
CA ILE A 107 -3.54 -17.53 -6.29
C ILE A 107 -3.09 -16.21 -5.66
N GLU A 108 -3.32 -15.08 -6.33
CA GLU A 108 -2.94 -13.73 -5.87
C GLU A 108 -3.36 -13.48 -4.41
N ASP A 109 -4.64 -13.69 -4.07
CA ASP A 109 -5.15 -13.43 -2.72
C ASP A 109 -4.53 -14.35 -1.66
N ARG A 110 -4.23 -15.61 -2.02
CA ARG A 110 -3.58 -16.56 -1.11
C ARG A 110 -2.15 -16.12 -0.81
N LEU A 111 -1.42 -15.68 -1.82
CA LEU A 111 -0.04 -15.20 -1.67
C LEU A 111 0.02 -13.85 -0.98
N LEU A 112 -0.92 -12.95 -1.25
CA LEU A 112 -1.07 -11.67 -0.55
C LEU A 112 -1.32 -11.88 0.95
N ARG A 113 -2.24 -12.79 1.29
CA ARG A 113 -2.48 -13.19 2.68
C ARG A 113 -1.20 -13.72 3.33
N THR A 114 -0.49 -14.64 2.66
CA THR A 114 0.78 -15.17 3.17
C THR A 114 1.81 -14.06 3.37
N GLN A 115 1.94 -13.13 2.42
CA GLN A 115 2.92 -12.05 2.51
C GLN A 115 2.60 -11.02 3.60
N ILE A 116 1.32 -10.76 3.86
CA ILE A 116 0.90 -9.98 5.04
C ILE A 116 1.46 -10.64 6.30
N VAL A 117 1.18 -11.93 6.52
CA VAL A 117 1.63 -12.63 7.73
C VAL A 117 3.16 -12.66 7.82
N LEU A 118 3.87 -12.92 6.73
CA LEU A 118 5.33 -12.97 6.72
C LEU A 118 6.00 -11.60 6.94
N GLY A 119 5.32 -10.52 6.58
CA GLY A 119 5.92 -9.19 6.50
C GLY A 119 5.49 -8.19 7.56
N ILE A 120 4.45 -8.47 8.37
CA ILE A 120 4.10 -7.60 9.50
C ILE A 120 5.22 -7.49 10.54
N ALA A 121 5.34 -6.29 11.10
CA ALA A 121 6.36 -5.97 12.11
C ALA A 121 6.00 -6.53 13.50
N ASN A 122 4.71 -6.49 13.86
CA ASN A 122 4.23 -6.93 15.17
C ASN A 122 4.28 -8.46 15.30
N LYS A 123 5.27 -8.97 16.03
CA LYS A 123 5.48 -10.42 16.24
C LYS A 123 4.41 -11.09 17.07
N VAL A 124 3.82 -10.38 18.03
CA VAL A 124 2.72 -10.91 18.84
C VAL A 124 1.49 -11.14 17.97
N LEU A 125 1.15 -10.15 17.14
CA LEU A 125 0.07 -10.27 16.16
C LEU A 125 0.37 -11.40 15.14
N GLN A 126 1.61 -11.48 14.65
CA GLN A 126 2.04 -12.56 13.75
C GLN A 126 1.81 -13.94 14.38
N THR A 127 2.24 -14.16 15.62
CA THR A 127 2.02 -15.43 16.33
C THR A 127 0.52 -15.73 16.53
N ARG A 128 -0.30 -14.72 16.79
CA ARG A 128 -1.76 -14.88 16.90
C ARG A 128 -2.36 -15.33 15.57
N ILE A 129 -2.03 -14.64 14.49
CA ILE A 129 -2.56 -14.93 13.15
C ILE A 129 -2.19 -16.35 12.71
N LEU A 130 -0.99 -16.83 13.05
CA LEU A 130 -0.52 -18.18 12.70
C LEU A 130 -1.33 -19.33 13.34
N ARG A 131 -2.21 -19.05 14.31
CA ARG A 131 -3.04 -20.05 14.97
C ARG A 131 -4.45 -20.17 14.39
N GLU A 132 -4.82 -19.31 13.46
CA GLU A 132 -6.20 -19.17 12.96
C GLU A 132 -6.34 -19.66 11.51
N GLU A 133 -7.51 -20.16 11.13
CA GLU A 133 -7.88 -20.30 9.73
C GLU A 133 -8.19 -18.92 9.14
N LEU A 134 -7.22 -18.40 8.41
CA LEU A 134 -7.20 -17.01 7.99
C LEU A 134 -7.75 -16.85 6.57
N THR A 135 -8.70 -15.96 6.33
CA THR A 135 -8.98 -15.44 4.97
C THR A 135 -8.19 -14.15 4.75
N LEU A 136 -8.05 -13.68 3.50
CA LEU A 136 -7.38 -12.41 3.23
C LEU A 136 -8.06 -11.26 4.00
N ASP A 137 -9.39 -11.19 3.97
CA ASP A 137 -10.16 -10.16 4.67
C ASP A 137 -9.96 -10.20 6.18
N LYS A 138 -9.96 -11.39 6.79
CA LYS A 138 -9.68 -11.55 8.22
C LYS A 138 -8.28 -11.08 8.58
N ALA A 139 -7.28 -11.37 7.74
CA ALA A 139 -5.91 -10.90 7.95
C ALA A 139 -5.83 -9.37 7.98
N ILE A 140 -6.51 -8.72 7.03
CA ILE A 140 -6.58 -7.26 6.91
C ILE A 140 -7.27 -6.66 8.14
N GLN A 141 -8.44 -7.19 8.51
CA GLN A 141 -9.22 -6.72 9.65
C GLN A 141 -8.46 -6.84 10.97
N LEU A 142 -7.77 -7.97 11.20
CA LEU A 142 -6.97 -8.15 12.42
C LEU A 142 -5.84 -7.13 12.51
N CYS A 143 -5.12 -6.88 11.42
CA CYS A 143 -4.04 -5.92 11.40
C CYS A 143 -4.55 -4.48 11.59
N GLN A 144 -5.66 -4.11 10.94
CA GLN A 144 -6.29 -2.81 11.11
C GLN A 144 -6.81 -2.59 12.54
N THR A 145 -7.40 -3.62 13.15
CA THR A 145 -7.91 -3.56 14.53
C THR A 145 -6.77 -3.31 15.52
N VAL A 146 -5.62 -3.95 15.34
CA VAL A 146 -4.44 -3.72 16.20
C VAL A 146 -3.90 -2.31 16.02
N ASP A 147 -3.75 -1.84 14.78
CA ASP A 147 -3.30 -0.47 14.50
C ASP A 147 -4.24 0.58 15.12
N GLN A 148 -5.56 0.35 15.06
CA GLN A 148 -6.56 1.24 15.66
C GLN A 148 -6.53 1.17 17.19
N ALA A 149 -6.36 -0.02 17.77
CA ALA A 149 -6.23 -0.19 19.21
C ALA A 149 -5.01 0.57 19.74
N GLU A 150 -3.88 0.55 19.04
CA GLU A 150 -2.69 1.31 19.42
C GLU A 150 -2.94 2.83 19.42
N VAL A 151 -3.69 3.34 18.43
CA VAL A 151 -4.09 4.76 18.37
C VAL A 151 -5.00 5.10 19.54
N ASN A 152 -6.00 4.26 19.82
CA ASN A 152 -6.94 4.48 20.92
C ASN A 152 -6.25 4.41 22.28
N SER A 153 -5.32 3.47 22.48
CA SER A 153 -4.51 3.36 23.71
C SER A 153 -3.70 4.63 23.96
N LYS A 154 -3.05 5.19 22.93
CA LYS A 154 -2.31 6.46 23.05
C LYS A 154 -3.23 7.62 23.45
N LEU A 155 -4.41 7.71 22.84
CA LEU A 155 -5.40 8.73 23.21
C LEU A 155 -5.83 8.61 24.68
N LEU A 156 -6.08 7.40 25.17
CA LEU A 156 -6.42 7.15 26.57
C LEU A 156 -5.27 7.47 27.53
N GLU A 157 -4.03 7.14 27.16
CA GLU A 157 -2.84 7.50 27.94
C GLU A 157 -2.65 9.02 28.04
N ASP A 158 -2.92 9.76 26.97
CA ASP A 158 -2.79 11.22 27.00
C ASP A 158 -3.91 11.86 27.82
N GLN A 159 -5.14 11.37 27.73
CA GLN A 159 -6.25 11.80 28.58
C GLN A 159 -5.99 11.53 30.07
N THR A 160 -5.42 10.38 30.41
CA THR A 160 -5.09 10.06 31.81
C THR A 160 -3.99 10.95 32.38
N LYS A 161 -2.97 11.31 31.58
CA LYS A 161 -1.95 12.30 31.96
C LYS A 161 -2.56 13.68 32.20
N GLU A 162 -3.47 14.14 31.35
CA GLU A 162 -4.16 15.42 31.52
C GLU A 162 -4.97 15.48 32.84
N LEU A 163 -5.68 14.39 33.16
CA LEU A 163 -6.43 14.28 34.42
C LEU A 163 -5.51 14.31 35.65
N ASP A 164 -4.39 13.59 35.63
CA ASP A 164 -3.41 13.60 36.73
C ASP A 164 -2.80 14.99 36.94
N VAL A 165 -2.44 15.69 35.86
CA VAL A 165 -1.95 17.08 35.94
C VAL A 165 -2.99 18.02 36.55
N MET A 166 -4.26 17.91 36.14
CA MET A 166 -5.35 18.71 36.71
C MET A 166 -5.60 18.39 38.19
N GLU A 167 -5.50 17.12 38.59
CA GLU A 167 -5.66 16.72 39.98
C GLU A 167 -4.51 17.23 40.86
N GLN A 168 -3.27 17.16 40.37
CA GLN A 168 -2.10 17.74 41.03
C GLN A 168 -2.23 19.26 41.17
N TYR A 169 -2.72 19.95 40.14
CA TYR A 169 -2.96 21.40 40.19
C TYR A 169 -4.00 21.75 41.26
N LYS A 170 -5.14 21.05 41.32
CA LYS A 170 -6.16 21.24 42.36
C LYS A 170 -5.63 21.00 43.78
N LYS A 171 -4.80 19.96 43.98
CA LYS A 171 -4.17 19.69 45.29
C LYS A 171 -3.23 20.82 45.70
N ARG A 172 -2.43 21.36 44.76
CA ARG A 172 -1.52 22.49 45.02
C ARG A 172 -2.26 23.77 45.38
N THR A 173 -3.31 24.13 44.64
CA THR A 173 -4.09 25.35 44.91
C THR A 173 -4.88 25.26 46.21
N TRP A 174 -5.47 24.09 46.52
CA TRP A 174 -6.13 23.85 47.80
C TRP A 174 -5.16 23.97 48.99
N ASN A 175 -3.97 23.38 48.88
CA ASN A 175 -2.93 23.48 49.93
C ASN A 175 -2.44 24.92 50.13
N GLN A 176 -2.28 25.72 49.06
CA GLN A 176 -1.89 27.12 49.16
C GLN A 176 -2.96 27.98 49.83
N GLY A 177 -4.24 27.79 49.48
CA GLY A 177 -5.35 28.49 50.12
C GLY A 177 -5.48 28.17 51.60
N ASN A 178 -5.27 26.90 51.99
CA ASN A 178 -5.35 26.48 53.39
C ASN A 178 -4.20 27.07 54.23
N LYS A 179 -2.99 27.18 53.65
CA LYS A 179 -1.82 27.76 54.31
C LYS A 179 -2.00 29.27 54.59
N GLN A 180 -2.49 30.02 53.60
CA GLN A 180 -2.82 31.44 53.78
C GLN A 180 -3.92 31.67 54.83
N ASN A 181 -4.88 30.75 54.94
CA ASN A 181 -5.96 30.86 55.92
C ASN A 181 -5.48 30.53 57.34
N GLN A 182 -4.53 29.59 57.50
CA GLN A 182 -3.84 29.33 58.76
C GLN A 182 -3.00 30.54 59.20
N ASP A 183 -2.22 31.13 58.30
CA ASP A 183 -1.40 32.32 58.60
C ASP A 183 -2.29 33.53 58.99
N ARG A 184 -3.45 33.71 58.34
CA ARG A 184 -4.43 34.73 58.75
C ARG A 184 -5.02 34.49 60.14
N ARG A 185 -5.31 33.23 60.50
CA ARG A 185 -5.86 32.88 61.83
C ARG A 185 -4.84 33.10 62.95
N GLN A 186 -3.56 32.79 62.72
CA GLN A 186 -2.50 33.04 63.71
C GLN A 186 -2.19 34.53 63.90
N ASN A 187 -2.30 35.35 62.84
CA ASN A 187 -2.14 36.80 62.95
C ASN A 187 -3.32 37.51 63.63
N GLN A 188 -4.53 36.93 63.62
CA GLN A 188 -5.67 37.47 64.37
C GLN A 188 -5.58 37.16 65.87
N THR A 189 -5.10 35.98 66.25
CA THR A 189 -4.90 35.63 67.68
C THR A 189 -3.78 36.44 68.33
N HIS A 190 -2.73 36.83 67.60
CA HIS A 190 -1.66 37.69 68.13
C HIS A 190 -2.08 39.16 68.34
N LYS A 191 -3.12 39.66 67.65
CA LYS A 191 -3.62 41.03 67.83
C LYS A 191 -4.55 41.18 69.03
N ASN A 192 -5.23 40.11 69.46
CA ASN A 192 -6.16 40.16 70.59
C ASN A 192 -5.50 39.92 71.97
N GLY A 193 -4.19 39.62 72.03
CA GLY A 193 -3.45 39.39 73.28
C GLY A 193 -2.58 40.56 73.76
N LYS A 194 -2.76 41.78 73.22
CA LYS A 194 -1.99 42.97 73.58
C LYS A 194 -2.80 44.10 74.22
N ASN A 195 -4.06 43.84 74.57
CA ASN A 195 -4.92 44.78 75.29
C ASN A 195 -5.25 44.20 76.67
N ASP A 196 -4.24 44.10 77.55
CA ASP A 196 -4.39 43.97 79.00
C ASP A 196 -3.27 44.78 79.66
#